data_AF-A0A350IEG8-F1
#
_entry.id   AF-A0A350IEG8-F1
#
_cell.length_a   1.000
_cell.length_b   1.000
_cell.length_c   1.000
_cell.angle_alpha   90.00
_cell.angle_beta   90.00
_cell.angle_gamma   90.00
#
_symmetry.space_group_name_H-M   'P 1'
#
loop_
_entity.id
_entity.type
_entity.pdbx_description
1 polymer ?
#
loop_
_entity_poly.entity_id
_entity_poly.type
_entity_poly.pdbx_seq_one_letter_code
_entity_poly.pdbx_strand_id
1 'polypeptide(L)'
;MKFDEGKAPLALIPPEALLEIAEVFGFGAEKYGVNNWRDDGDSTSKLRTYSSIQRHLNAWHAGEDLDPESGKTHLSHAATQLMILMMHCNEHPELDDRYRK
;
A
#
# COMPACT_ATOMS: atom_id res chain seq x y z
N MET A 1 -0.25 36.54 1.27
CA MET A 1 0.96 35.75 1.00
C MET A 1 0.61 34.30 1.23
N LYS A 2 0.83 33.41 0.25
CA LYS A 2 0.68 31.96 0.48
C LYS A 2 2.01 31.43 1.03
N PHE A 3 1.94 30.56 2.03
CA PHE A 3 3.10 29.96 2.69
C PHE A 3 3.25 28.51 2.22
N ASP A 4 3.51 28.32 0.93
CA ASP A 4 3.59 27.02 0.26
C ASP A 4 4.96 26.72 -0.36
N GLU A 5 5.91 27.66 -0.28
CA GLU A 5 7.30 27.44 -0.66
C GLU A 5 7.92 26.27 0.12
N GLY A 6 8.52 25.31 -0.60
CA GLY A 6 9.15 24.11 -0.03
C GLY A 6 8.19 22.99 0.40
N LYS A 7 6.87 23.17 0.26
CA LYS A 7 5.90 22.09 0.56
C LYS A 7 5.79 21.09 -0.59
N ALA A 8 5.38 19.87 -0.26
CA ALA A 8 5.16 18.81 -1.25
C ALA A 8 4.13 19.25 -2.32
N PRO A 9 4.40 19.06 -3.62
CA PRO A 9 3.53 19.50 -4.70
C PRO A 9 2.39 18.50 -4.94
N LEU A 10 1.45 18.40 -3.98
CA LEU A 10 0.39 17.37 -3.98
C LEU A 10 -0.45 17.31 -5.26
N ALA A 11 -0.58 18.44 -5.98
CA ALA A 11 -1.30 18.52 -7.26
C ALA A 11 -0.66 17.71 -8.41
N LEU A 12 0.58 17.23 -8.24
CA LEU A 12 1.26 16.40 -9.23
C LEU A 12 0.88 14.92 -9.15
N ILE A 13 0.20 14.49 -8.08
CA ILE A 13 -0.31 13.12 -7.98
C ILE A 13 -1.51 13.01 -8.92
N PRO A 14 -1.50 12.10 -9.92
CA PRO A 14 -2.66 11.88 -10.77
C PRO A 14 -3.87 11.47 -9.91
N PRO A 15 -4.99 12.22 -9.95
CA PRO A 15 -6.13 11.96 -9.08
C PRO A 15 -6.76 10.59 -9.36
N GLU A 16 -6.67 10.06 -10.57
CA GLU A 16 -7.19 8.74 -10.95
C GLU A 16 -6.48 7.63 -10.17
N ALA A 17 -5.14 7.67 -10.13
CA ALA A 17 -4.36 6.70 -9.36
C ALA A 17 -4.61 6.83 -7.85
N LEU A 18 -4.79 8.07 -7.36
CA LEU A 18 -5.12 8.32 -5.95
C LEU A 18 -6.48 7.72 -5.58
N LEU A 19 -7.48 7.83 -6.46
CA LEU A 19 -8.80 7.27 -6.24
C LEU A 19 -8.77 5.74 -6.21
N GLU A 20 -8.08 5.08 -7.13
CA GLU A 20 -7.98 3.61 -7.11
C GLU A 20 -7.32 3.07 -5.83
N ILE A 21 -6.26 3.74 -5.35
CA ILE A 21 -5.62 3.41 -4.07
C ILE A 21 -6.58 3.62 -2.90
N ALA A 22 -7.29 4.76 -2.88
CA ALA A 22 -8.27 5.06 -1.84
C ALA A 22 -9.39 4.02 -1.80
N GLU A 23 -9.83 3.52 -2.95
CA GLU A 23 -10.80 2.45 -3.03
C GLU A 23 -10.29 1.11 -2.46
N VAL A 24 -9.02 0.77 -2.66
CA VAL A 24 -8.43 -0.44 -2.05
C VAL A 24 -8.36 -0.29 -0.53
N PHE A 25 -7.98 0.89 -0.02
CA PHE A 25 -8.08 1.19 1.42
C PHE A 25 -9.52 1.09 1.92
N GLY A 26 -10.50 1.54 1.13
CA GLY A 26 -11.93 1.40 1.42
C GLY A 26 -12.35 -0.07 1.53
N PHE A 27 -11.97 -0.90 0.56
CA PHE A 27 -12.20 -2.35 0.59
C PHE A 27 -11.59 -3.01 1.84
N GLY A 28 -10.34 -2.66 2.17
CA GLY A 28 -9.70 -3.13 3.40
C GLY A 28 -10.43 -2.68 4.67
N ALA A 29 -10.91 -1.43 4.70
CA ALA A 29 -11.66 -0.88 5.82
C ALA A 29 -13.03 -1.54 6.00
N GLU A 30 -13.73 -1.88 4.92
CA GLU A 30 -14.98 -2.64 4.97
C GLU A 30 -14.76 -4.06 5.53
N LYS A 31 -13.65 -4.70 5.14
CA LYS A 31 -13.34 -6.08 5.53
C LYS A 31 -12.78 -6.22 6.94
N TYR A 32 -11.91 -5.30 7.36
CA TYR A 32 -11.13 -5.42 8.60
C TYR A 32 -11.32 -4.25 9.58
N GLY A 33 -12.02 -3.19 9.18
CA GLY A 33 -12.20 -1.97 9.95
C GLY A 33 -11.29 -0.83 9.47
N VAL A 34 -11.77 0.41 9.63
CA VAL A 34 -11.03 1.62 9.28
C VAL A 34 -9.70 1.65 10.02
N ASN A 35 -8.61 1.92 9.28
CA ASN A 35 -7.24 1.96 9.79
C ASN A 35 -6.69 0.64 10.38
N ASN A 36 -7.35 -0.51 10.20
CA ASN A 36 -6.85 -1.79 10.72
C ASN A 36 -5.42 -2.14 10.23
N TRP A 37 -5.03 -1.68 9.03
CA TRP A 37 -3.67 -1.83 8.51
C TRP A 37 -2.59 -1.20 9.43
N ARG A 38 -2.95 -0.23 10.26
CA ARG A 38 -2.02 0.36 11.25
C ARG A 38 -1.74 -0.62 12.38
N ASP A 39 -2.78 -1.27 12.89
CA ASP A 39 -2.67 -2.25 13.98
C ASP A 39 -1.94 -3.53 13.52
N ASP A 40 -2.06 -3.91 12.25
CA ASP A 40 -1.28 -5.02 11.66
C ASP A 40 0.24 -4.75 11.68
N GLY A 41 0.64 -3.47 11.75
CA GLY A 41 2.02 -3.03 11.80
C GLY A 41 2.82 -3.58 12.98
N ASP A 42 2.18 -3.91 14.10
CA ASP A 42 2.84 -4.48 15.30
C ASP A 42 3.15 -5.98 15.19
N SER A 43 2.65 -6.65 14.14
CA SER A 43 2.75 -8.12 14.01
C SER A 43 3.15 -8.62 12.63
N THR A 44 3.16 -7.75 11.62
CA THR A 44 3.50 -8.11 10.24
C THR A 44 4.94 -7.73 9.89
N SER A 45 5.73 -8.74 9.53
CA SER A 45 7.12 -8.55 9.09
C SER A 45 7.21 -7.87 7.72
N LYS A 46 8.33 -7.17 7.44
CA LYS A 46 8.49 -6.44 6.18
C LYS A 46 8.52 -7.37 4.97
N LEU A 47 9.12 -8.55 5.09
CA LEU A 47 9.13 -9.55 4.01
C LEU A 47 7.74 -10.13 3.74
N ARG A 48 6.85 -10.20 4.74
CA ARG A 48 5.45 -10.63 4.53
C ARG A 48 4.69 -9.63 3.67
N THR A 49 4.79 -8.33 3.98
CA THR A 49 4.18 -7.27 3.15
C THR A 49 4.81 -7.20 1.77
N TYR A 50 6.14 -7.29 1.67
CA TYR A 50 6.87 -7.37 0.39
C TYR A 50 6.38 -8.53 -0.48
N SER A 51 6.21 -9.71 0.12
CA SER A 51 5.69 -10.89 -0.59
C SER A 51 4.25 -10.66 -1.10
N SER A 52 3.43 -9.90 -0.35
CA SER A 52 2.09 -9.52 -0.80
C SER A 52 2.12 -8.62 -2.02
N ILE A 53 2.96 -7.59 -2.01
CA ILE A 53 3.17 -6.69 -3.16
C ILE A 53 3.60 -7.51 -4.38
N GLN A 54 4.57 -8.40 -4.22
CA GLN A 54 5.08 -9.22 -5.32
C GLN A 54 4.02 -10.15 -5.90
N ARG A 55 3.08 -10.69 -5.10
CA ARG A 55 1.98 -11.51 -5.64
C ARG A 55 1.07 -10.71 -6.55
N HIS A 56 0.70 -9.48 -6.19
CA HIS A 56 -0.10 -8.63 -7.08
C HIS A 56 0.67 -8.21 -8.33
N LEU A 57 1.96 -7.85 -8.20
CA LEU A 57 2.78 -7.52 -9.35
C LEU A 57 2.96 -8.70 -10.31
N ASN A 58 3.13 -9.92 -9.78
CA ASN A 58 3.27 -11.12 -10.60
C ASN A 58 1.95 -11.51 -11.30
N ALA A 59 0.80 -11.35 -10.64
CA ALA A 59 -0.51 -11.57 -11.24
C ALA A 59 -0.75 -10.61 -12.42
N TRP A 60 -0.48 -9.32 -12.20
CA TRP A 60 -0.50 -8.32 -13.27
C TRP A 60 0.46 -8.67 -14.42
N HIS A 61 1.70 -9.06 -14.10
CA HIS A 61 2.66 -9.47 -15.11
C HIS A 61 2.22 -10.70 -15.91
N ALA A 62 1.44 -11.60 -15.29
CA ALA A 62 0.85 -12.77 -15.93
C ALA A 62 -0.41 -12.45 -16.76
N GLY A 63 -0.86 -11.19 -16.80
CA GLY A 63 -2.03 -10.74 -17.58
C GLY A 63 -3.35 -10.75 -16.81
N GLU A 64 -3.33 -10.89 -15.49
CA GLU A 64 -4.50 -10.69 -14.65
C GLU A 64 -4.57 -9.23 -14.20
N ASP A 65 -5.52 -8.46 -14.75
CA ASP A 65 -5.62 -7.02 -14.45
C ASP A 65 -6.31 -6.74 -13.12
N LEU A 66 -7.32 -7.54 -12.78
CA LEU A 66 -8.19 -7.35 -11.62
C LEU A 66 -8.01 -8.46 -10.60
N ASP A 67 -7.84 -8.08 -9.34
CA ASP A 67 -7.85 -9.00 -8.22
C ASP A 67 -9.24 -9.67 -8.09
N PRO A 68 -9.32 -11.01 -8.05
CA PRO A 68 -10.58 -11.74 -8.13
C PRO A 68 -11.44 -11.61 -6.87
N GLU A 69 -10.86 -11.22 -5.74
CA GLU A 69 -11.61 -11.04 -4.48
C GLU A 69 -12.32 -9.67 -4.47
N SER A 70 -11.58 -8.62 -4.80
CA SER A 70 -12.05 -7.24 -4.66
C SER A 70 -12.61 -6.63 -5.95
N GLY A 71 -12.29 -7.20 -7.10
CA GLY A 71 -12.57 -6.61 -8.42
C GLY A 71 -11.78 -5.34 -8.72
N LYS A 72 -10.73 -5.03 -7.94
CA LYS A 72 -9.87 -3.84 -8.11
C LYS A 72 -8.55 -4.21 -8.78
N THR A 73 -7.85 -3.23 -9.36
CA THR A 73 -6.63 -3.52 -10.12
C THR A 73 -5.52 -4.09 -9.23
N HIS A 74 -4.77 -5.07 -9.74
CA HIS A 74 -3.60 -5.60 -9.04
C HIS A 74 -2.55 -4.51 -8.76
N LEU A 75 -2.40 -3.54 -9.66
CA LEU A 75 -1.48 -2.41 -9.47
C LEU A 75 -1.89 -1.52 -8.30
N SER A 76 -3.20 -1.26 -8.11
CA SER A 76 -3.68 -0.44 -6.99
C SER A 76 -3.61 -1.18 -5.66
N HIS A 77 -3.75 -2.51 -5.65
CA HIS A 77 -3.39 -3.33 -4.49
C HIS A 77 -1.89 -3.26 -4.16
N ALA A 78 -1.03 -3.43 -5.17
CA ALA A 78 0.42 -3.36 -4.98
C ALA A 78 0.86 -1.98 -4.45
N ALA A 79 0.30 -0.89 -5.00
CA ALA A 79 0.57 0.48 -4.55
C ALA A 79 0.09 0.72 -3.11
N THR A 80 -1.11 0.25 -2.77
CA THR A 80 -1.66 0.34 -1.41
C THR A 80 -0.77 -0.41 -0.40
N GLN A 81 -0.38 -1.64 -0.72
CA GLN A 81 0.51 -2.44 0.12
C GLN A 81 1.91 -1.80 0.23
N LEU A 82 2.39 -1.12 -0.81
CA LEU A 82 3.66 -0.39 -0.76
C LEU A 82 3.57 0.83 0.16
N MET A 83 2.46 1.58 0.14
CA MET A 83 2.22 2.67 1.09
C MET A 83 2.20 2.16 2.53
N ILE A 84 1.51 1.05 2.79
CA ILE A 84 1.49 0.39 4.11
C ILE A 84 2.92 0.00 4.53
N LEU A 85 3.68 -0.64 3.64
CA LEU A 85 5.07 -1.02 3.91
C LEU A 85 5.94 0.20 4.26
N MET A 86 5.80 1.31 3.52
CA MET A 86 6.52 2.55 3.81
C MET A 86 6.22 3.07 5.22
N MET A 87 4.95 3.07 5.62
CA MET A 87 4.53 3.49 6.95
C MET A 87 5.08 2.55 8.02
N HIS A 88 4.90 1.25 7.85
CA HIS A 88 5.39 0.25 8.80
C HIS A 88 6.91 0.24 8.92
N CYS A 89 7.67 0.56 7.87
CA CYS A 89 9.12 0.71 7.96
C CYS A 89 9.54 1.88 8.86
N ASN A 90 8.72 2.95 8.93
CA ASN A 90 8.98 4.10 9.78
C ASN A 90 8.46 3.89 11.22
N GLU A 91 7.28 3.29 11.36
CA GLU A 91 6.57 3.14 12.63
C GLU A 91 7.04 1.91 13.43
N HIS A 92 7.39 0.81 12.74
CA HIS A 92 7.74 -0.49 13.34
C HIS A 92 9.07 -1.04 12.80
N PRO A 93 10.20 -0.33 12.96
CA PRO A 93 11.51 -0.74 12.44
C PRO A 93 12.02 -2.07 13.05
N GLU A 94 11.55 -2.45 14.24
CA GLU A 94 11.88 -3.69 14.94
C GLU A 94 11.40 -4.97 14.22
N LEU A 95 10.42 -4.84 13.32
CA LEU A 95 9.90 -5.96 12.51
C LEU A 95 10.61 -6.10 11.15
N ASP A 96 11.73 -5.41 10.94
CA ASP A 96 12.57 -5.59 9.76
C ASP A 96 13.31 -6.93 9.80
N ASP A 97 12.76 -7.90 9.09
CA ASP A 97 13.27 -9.27 8.93
C ASP A 97 14.08 -9.47 7.64
N ARG A 98 14.48 -8.39 6.96
CA ARG A 98 15.34 -8.49 5.78
C ARG A 98 16.68 -9.11 6.15
N TYR A 99 17.14 -10.02 5.30
CA TYR A 99 18.46 -10.64 5.46
C TYR A 99 19.57 -9.58 5.44
N ARG A 100 20.38 -9.55 6.50
CA ARG A 100 21.59 -8.74 6.61
C ARG A 100 22.77 -9.68 6.82
N LYS A 101 23.85 -9.45 6.06
CA LYS A 101 25.13 -10.16 6.24
C LYS A 101 25.95 -9.50 7.35
#